data_AF-A0A0L8M2S1-F1
#
_entry.id   AF-A0A0L8M2S1-F1
#
_cell.length_a   1.000
_cell.length_b   1.000
_cell.length_c   1.000
_cell.angle_alpha   90.00
_cell.angle_beta   90.00
_cell.angle_gamma   90.00
#
_symmetry.space_group_name_H-M   'P 1'
#
loop_
_entity.id
_entity.type
_entity.pdbx_description
1 polymer ?
#
loop_
_entity_poly.entity_id
_entity_poly.type
_entity_poly.pdbx_seq_one_letter_code
_entity_poly.pdbx_strand_id
1 'polypeptide(L)'
;MAYSIAKITTSNYATVCSFSPLPTGWVVTSSYSSAGCAGTGIAYTIANVATSNYASVCSFSPIPTGWRVTGSYQNAGCAGSGISYTISRA
;
A
#
# COMPACT_ATOMS: atom_id res chain seq x y z
N MET A 1 -5.84 -21.85 -10.51
CA MET A 1 -5.89 -20.38 -10.65
C MET A 1 -4.45 -19.90 -10.70
N ALA A 2 -3.98 -19.44 -11.86
CA ALA A 2 -2.61 -18.96 -12.04
C ALA A 2 -2.55 -17.48 -11.68
N TYR A 3 -1.67 -17.09 -10.75
CA TYR A 3 -1.37 -15.67 -10.50
C TYR A 3 -0.10 -15.32 -11.27
N SER A 4 -0.17 -14.27 -12.11
CA SER A 4 0.99 -13.75 -12.83
C SER A 4 1.71 -12.71 -11.97
N ILE A 5 3.00 -12.93 -11.75
CA ILE A 5 3.87 -11.98 -11.03
C ILE A 5 4.41 -10.99 -12.06
N ALA A 6 3.90 -9.76 -12.05
CA ALA A 6 4.41 -8.69 -12.91
C ALA A 6 5.60 -7.99 -12.21
N LYS A 7 6.76 -7.94 -12.88
CA LYS A 7 7.90 -7.13 -12.42
C LYS A 7 7.59 -5.66 -12.68
N ILE A 8 7.46 -4.89 -11.62
CA ILE A 8 7.10 -3.48 -11.69
C ILE A 8 8.38 -2.67 -11.92
N THR A 9 8.82 -2.55 -13.17
CA THR A 9 10.09 -1.88 -13.51
C THR A 9 9.99 -0.36 -13.68
N THR A 10 8.77 0.18 -13.86
CA THR A 10 8.58 1.60 -14.23
C THR A 10 7.45 2.29 -13.46
N SER A 11 6.62 1.54 -12.74
CA SER A 11 5.49 2.10 -12.00
C SER A 11 5.83 2.19 -10.52
N ASN A 12 5.77 3.39 -9.97
CA ASN A 12 5.90 3.62 -8.53
C ASN A 12 4.69 3.07 -7.76
N TYR A 13 3.64 2.62 -8.46
CA TYR A 13 2.39 2.10 -7.89
C TYR A 13 2.03 0.76 -8.52
N ALA A 14 1.44 -0.12 -7.73
CA ALA A 14 0.82 -1.36 -8.21
C ALA A 14 -0.42 -1.69 -7.38
N THR A 15 -1.33 -2.45 -7.96
CA THR A 15 -2.50 -2.96 -7.25
C THR A 15 -2.27 -4.43 -6.95
N VAL A 16 -2.37 -4.80 -5.69
CA VAL A 16 -2.27 -6.19 -5.22
C VAL A 16 -3.48 -6.53 -4.37
N CYS A 17 -3.79 -7.81 -4.25
CA CYS A 17 -4.85 -8.23 -3.36
C CYS A 17 -4.39 -8.23 -1.90
N SER A 18 -5.34 -8.10 -0.97
CA SER A 18 -5.02 -7.97 0.46
C SER A 18 -4.25 -9.15 1.06
N PHE A 19 -4.31 -10.32 0.44
CA PHE A 19 -3.56 -11.52 0.82
C PHE A 19 -2.16 -11.59 0.20
N SER A 20 -1.81 -10.68 -0.71
CA SER A 20 -0.54 -10.73 -1.42
C SER A 20 0.60 -10.19 -0.53
N PRO A 21 1.75 -10.87 -0.46
CA PRO A 21 2.90 -10.36 0.26
C PRO A 21 3.44 -9.09 -0.41
N LEU A 22 3.84 -8.12 0.41
CA LEU A 22 4.42 -6.86 -0.04
C LEU A 22 5.95 -6.95 -0.06
N PRO A 23 6.62 -6.52 -1.15
CA PRO A 23 8.08 -6.49 -1.18
C PRO A 23 8.64 -5.42 -0.24
N THR A 24 9.91 -5.57 0.16
CA THR A 24 10.61 -4.58 0.99
C THR A 24 10.63 -3.20 0.30
N GLY A 25 10.31 -2.15 1.05
CA GLY A 25 10.23 -0.78 0.53
C GLY A 25 8.94 -0.46 -0.23
N TRP A 26 7.94 -1.33 -0.17
CA TRP A 26 6.59 -1.05 -0.63
C TRP A 26 5.66 -0.81 0.55
N VAL A 27 4.70 0.09 0.33
CA VAL A 27 3.71 0.48 1.34
C VAL A 27 2.33 0.56 0.70
N VAL A 28 1.28 0.27 1.46
CA VAL A 28 -0.11 0.38 1.00
C VAL A 28 -0.53 1.84 1.07
N THR A 29 -0.82 2.48 -0.05
CA THR A 29 -1.28 3.88 -0.13
C THR A 29 -2.79 4.00 -0.03
N SER A 30 -3.51 3.04 -0.59
CA SER A 30 -4.97 3.01 -0.62
C SER A 30 -5.48 1.58 -0.58
N SER A 31 -6.73 1.40 -0.16
CA SER A 31 -7.43 0.13 -0.22
C SER A 31 -8.88 0.34 -0.62
N TYR A 32 -9.36 -0.53 -1.50
CA TYR A 32 -10.72 -0.42 -2.02
C TYR A 32 -11.28 -1.81 -2.29
N SER A 33 -12.61 -1.92 -2.25
CA SER A 33 -13.30 -3.14 -2.64
C SER A 33 -13.12 -3.37 -4.14
N SER A 34 -12.56 -4.52 -4.50
CA SER A 34 -12.35 -4.94 -5.88
C SER A 34 -12.79 -6.37 -6.06
N ALA A 35 -13.68 -6.60 -7.03
CA ALA A 35 -14.10 -7.93 -7.45
C ALA A 35 -12.94 -8.76 -8.05
N GLY A 36 -11.83 -8.11 -8.43
CA GLY A 36 -10.63 -8.79 -8.97
C GLY A 36 -9.86 -9.59 -7.92
N CYS A 37 -10.10 -9.37 -6.63
CA CYS A 37 -9.43 -10.09 -5.55
C CYS A 37 -10.34 -11.18 -4.98
N ALA A 38 -10.31 -12.36 -5.62
CA ALA A 38 -11.03 -13.54 -5.16
C ALA A 38 -10.60 -13.92 -3.73
N GLY A 39 -11.56 -14.04 -2.81
CA GLY A 39 -11.34 -14.37 -1.40
C GLY A 39 -11.78 -13.25 -0.45
N THR A 40 -11.12 -12.09 -0.52
CA THR A 40 -11.42 -10.95 0.37
C THR A 40 -12.26 -9.86 -0.28
N GLY A 41 -12.27 -9.79 -1.62
CA GLY A 41 -12.91 -8.70 -2.35
C GLY A 41 -12.26 -7.34 -2.11
N ILE A 42 -11.04 -7.30 -1.57
CA ILE A 42 -10.30 -6.06 -1.27
C ILE A 42 -8.98 -6.04 -2.04
N ALA A 43 -8.76 -4.96 -2.78
CA ALA A 43 -7.50 -4.64 -3.42
C ALA A 43 -6.79 -3.50 -2.68
N TYR A 44 -5.48 -3.62 -2.59
CA TYR A 44 -4.56 -2.64 -2.03
C TYR A 44 -3.76 -2.01 -3.15
N THR A 45 -3.76 -0.69 -3.21
CA THR A 45 -2.79 0.06 -4.00
C THR A 45 -1.53 0.17 -3.16
N ILE A 46 -0.42 -0.33 -3.67
CA ILE A 46 0.89 -0.26 -3.06
C ILE A 46 1.77 0.68 -3.85
N ALA A 47 2.63 1.42 -3.17
CA ALA A 47 3.61 2.28 -3.79
C ALA A 47 5.02 1.92 -3.34
N ASN A 48 5.98 2.05 -4.26
CA ASN A 48 7.38 1.91 -3.96
C ASN A 48 7.92 3.21 -3.37
N VAL A 49 8.40 3.17 -2.14
CA VAL A 49 8.96 4.35 -1.47
C VAL A 49 10.48 4.35 -1.45
N ALA A 50 11.14 3.49 -2.24
CA ALA A 50 12.60 3.41 -2.23
C ALA A 50 13.27 4.73 -2.67
N THR A 51 12.65 5.45 -3.60
CA THR A 51 13.14 6.74 -4.13
C THR A 51 12.41 7.96 -3.57
N SER A 52 11.38 7.76 -2.73
CA SER A 52 10.57 8.85 -2.17
C SER A 52 11.05 9.24 -0.78
N ASN A 53 10.87 10.51 -0.41
CA ASN A 53 11.17 11.03 0.93
C ASN A 53 9.93 11.12 1.83
N TYR A 54 8.75 11.13 1.21
CA TYR A 54 7.45 11.17 1.86
C TYR A 54 6.49 10.22 1.14
N ALA A 55 5.55 9.63 1.88
CA ALA A 55 4.49 8.82 1.33
C ALA A 55 3.27 8.83 2.25
N SER A 56 2.08 8.74 1.66
CA SER A 56 0.84 8.53 2.42
C SER A 56 0.44 7.08 2.32
N VAL A 57 0.23 6.44 3.47
CA VAL A 57 -0.02 5.00 3.60
C VAL A 57 -1.27 4.75 4.42
N CYS A 58 -2.00 3.66 4.20
CA CYS A 58 -3.08 3.29 5.10
C CYS A 58 -2.54 2.84 6.46
N SER A 59 -3.32 3.03 7.53
CA SER A 59 -2.87 2.77 8.91
C SER A 59 -2.44 1.32 9.20
N PHE A 60 -2.93 0.37 8.41
CA PHE A 60 -2.57 -1.05 8.50
C PHE A 60 -1.38 -1.43 7.59
N SER A 61 -0.81 -0.46 6.86
CA SER A 61 0.35 -0.72 6.00
C SER A 61 1.59 -1.04 6.83
N PRO A 62 2.41 -2.01 6.42
CA PRO A 62 3.77 -2.13 6.96
C PRO A 62 4.57 -0.88 6.60
N ILE A 63 5.31 -0.35 7.58
CA ILE A 63 6.21 0.80 7.40
C ILE A 63 7.63 0.26 7.25
N PRO A 64 8.38 0.64 6.19
CA PRO A 64 9.73 0.14 5.97
C PRO A 64 10.69 0.66 7.05
N THR A 65 11.77 -0.08 7.29
CA THR A 65 12.83 0.36 8.21
C THR A 65 13.43 1.69 7.76
N GLY A 66 13.63 2.62 8.70
CA GLY A 66 14.12 3.97 8.38
C GLY A 66 13.04 4.95 7.90
N TRP A 67 11.77 4.62 8.11
CA TRP A 67 10.64 5.54 7.95
C TRP A 67 9.96 5.79 9.30
N ARG A 68 9.42 6.99 9.48
CA ARG A 68 8.63 7.37 10.65
C ARG A 68 7.27 7.93 10.22
N VAL A 69 6.24 7.68 11.01
CA VAL A 69 4.95 8.37 10.84
C VAL A 69 5.11 9.82 11.30
N THR A 70 4.83 10.76 10.41
CA THR A 70 4.86 12.20 10.69
C THR A 70 3.47 12.80 10.88
N GLY A 71 2.42 12.10 10.45
CA GLY A 71 1.05 12.55 10.63
C GLY A 71 0.04 11.47 10.32
N SER A 72 -1.21 11.75 10.66
CA SER A 72 -2.35 10.90 10.39
C SER A 72 -3.56 11.74 10.04
N TYR A 73 -4.32 11.35 9.03
CA TYR A 73 -5.54 12.01 8.61
C TYR A 73 -6.60 10.99 8.21
N GLN A 74 -7.87 11.40 8.28
CA GLN A 74 -8.96 10.56 7.82
C GLN A 74 -8.98 10.51 6.29
N ASN A 75 -8.99 9.30 5.74
CA ASN A 75 -9.03 9.07 4.32
C ASN A 75 -9.98 7.91 4.02
N ALA A 76 -11.09 8.21 3.35
CA ALA A 76 -12.06 7.22 2.90
C ALA A 76 -11.46 6.24 1.86
N GLY A 77 -10.32 6.59 1.25
CA GLY A 77 -9.57 5.72 0.35
C GLY A 77 -8.87 4.54 1.02
N CYS A 78 -8.96 4.38 2.34
CA CYS A 78 -8.49 3.20 3.06
C CYS A 78 -9.69 2.36 3.54
N ALA A 79 -10.26 1.53 2.67
CA ALA A 79 -11.31 0.58 2.99
C ALA A 79 -10.91 -0.31 4.19
N GLY A 80 -11.58 -0.11 5.33
CA GLY A 80 -11.33 -0.83 6.58
C GLY A 80 -11.01 0.11 7.74
N SER A 81 -9.98 0.95 7.62
CA SER A 81 -9.58 1.87 8.71
C SER A 81 -10.08 3.30 8.53
N GLY A 82 -10.30 3.77 7.29
CA GLY A 82 -10.66 5.18 7.04
C GLY A 82 -9.58 6.19 7.47
N ILE A 83 -8.35 5.73 7.73
CA ILE A 83 -7.23 6.52 8.22
C ILE A 83 -6.01 6.27 7.33
N SER A 84 -5.37 7.36 6.91
CA SER A 84 -4.06 7.35 6.27
C SER A 84 -3.01 8.00 7.19
N TYR A 85 -1.83 7.41 7.22
CA TYR A 85 -0.62 7.94 7.83
C TYR A 85 0.29 8.56 6.78
N THR A 86 0.79 9.75 7.09
CA THR A 86 1.91 10.32 6.35
C THR A 86 3.18 9.78 6.98
N ILE A 87 4.01 9.12 6.18
CA ILE A 87 5.33 8.65 6.56
C ILE A 87 6.40 9.48 5.85
N SER A 88 7.52 9.72 6.53
CA SER A 88 8.72 10.30 5.92
C SER A 88 9.94 9.46 6.28
N ARG A 89 11.02 9.59 5.49
CA ARG A 89 12.30 9.02 5.88
C ARG A 89 12.71 9.59 7.24
N ALA A 90 13.13 8.69 8.13
CA ALA A 90 13.56 8.97 9.49
C ALA A 90 14.82 9.83 9.49
#